data_AF-A0A258N5L9-F1
#
_entry.id   AF-A0A258N5L9-F1
#
_cell.length_a   1.000
_cell.length_b   1.000
_cell.length_c   1.000
_cell.angle_alpha   90.00
_cell.angle_beta   90.00
_cell.angle_gamma   90.00
#
_symmetry.space_group_name_H-M   'P 1'
#
loop_
_entity.id
_entity.type
_entity.pdbx_description
1 polymer ?
#
loop_
_entity_poly.entity_id
_entity_poly.type
_entity_poly.pdbx_seq_one_letter_code
_entity_poly.pdbx_strand_id
1 'polypeptide(L)'
;MEVEKDVLVGRLHYGKTLCVEATMGYKHKQADKDAVLAALKTPSFLIKIIPHVDATPRICELVRYYMEDIQLKECWTGPAALGLYPHVMADVAKLPVLEVVSALHLRADLTLGMGEVVYDYMTEPK
;
A
#
# COMPACT_ATOMS: atom_id res chain seq x y z
N MET A 1 -4.68 -5.04 -12.87
CA MET A 1 -5.85 -4.17 -12.63
C MET A 1 -6.42 -3.84 -14.00
N GLU A 2 -7.73 -3.95 -14.17
CA GLU A 2 -8.39 -3.82 -15.46
C GLU A 2 -9.71 -3.07 -15.31
N VAL A 3 -10.20 -2.50 -16.42
CA VAL A 3 -11.52 -1.86 -16.46
C VAL A 3 -12.46 -2.82 -17.18
N GLU A 4 -13.35 -3.44 -16.42
CA GLU A 4 -14.44 -4.26 -16.96
C GLU A 4 -15.68 -3.37 -17.09
N LYS A 5 -15.89 -2.79 -18.29
CA LYS A 5 -16.95 -1.83 -18.60
C LYS A 5 -16.90 -0.59 -17.68
N ASP A 6 -17.77 -0.52 -16.69
CA ASP A 6 -17.99 0.57 -15.75
C ASP A 6 -17.34 0.31 -14.37
N VAL A 7 -16.62 -0.80 -14.22
CA VAL A 7 -15.99 -1.21 -12.97
C VAL A 7 -14.47 -1.35 -13.15
N LEU A 8 -13.72 -0.74 -12.24
CA LEU A 8 -12.29 -1.00 -12.06
C LEU A 8 -12.12 -2.23 -11.17
N VAL A 9 -11.35 -3.21 -11.63
CA VAL A 9 -11.14 -4.48 -10.94
C VAL A 9 -9.66 -4.71 -10.64
N GLY A 10 -9.36 -5.02 -9.38
CA GLY A 10 -8.05 -5.43 -8.90
C GLY A 10 -8.12 -6.81 -8.25
N ARG A 11 -7.25 -7.73 -8.64
CA ARG A 11 -7.15 -9.06 -8.03
C ARG A 11 -5.71 -9.33 -7.60
N LEU A 12 -5.53 -9.87 -6.40
CA LEU A 12 -4.25 -10.40 -5.93
C LEU A 12 -4.37 -11.92 -5.83
N HIS A 13 -3.48 -12.62 -6.53
CA HIS A 13 -3.32 -14.07 -6.40
C HIS A 13 -1.96 -14.38 -5.76
N TYR A 14 -1.95 -15.30 -4.79
CA TYR A 14 -0.71 -15.95 -4.34
C TYR A 14 -0.64 -17.33 -4.98
N GLY A 15 0.26 -17.47 -5.97
CA GLY A 15 0.24 -18.63 -6.85
C GLY A 15 -1.08 -18.70 -7.63
N LYS A 16 -1.83 -19.80 -7.47
CA LYS A 16 -3.14 -20.00 -8.12
C LYS A 16 -4.33 -19.55 -7.27
N THR A 17 -4.10 -19.17 -6.02
CA THR A 17 -5.17 -18.88 -5.06
C THR A 17 -5.47 -17.39 -5.04
N LEU A 18 -6.74 -17.03 -5.18
CA LEU A 18 -7.22 -15.66 -4.99
C LEU A 18 -7.10 -15.28 -3.51
N CYS A 19 -6.43 -14.16 -3.22
CA CYS A 19 -6.27 -13.63 -1.87
C CYS A 19 -7.01 -12.29 -1.67
N VAL A 20 -7.15 -11.49 -2.73
CA VAL A 20 -7.88 -10.22 -2.71
C VAL A 20 -8.67 -10.05 -4.01
N GLU A 21 -9.91 -9.60 -3.90
CA GLU A 21 -10.68 -9.03 -5.00
C GLU A 21 -11.20 -7.65 -4.60
N ALA A 22 -10.86 -6.62 -5.38
CA ALA A 22 -11.24 -5.23 -5.15
C ALA A 22 -11.98 -4.70 -6.39
N THR A 23 -13.11 -4.03 -6.16
CA THR A 23 -13.87 -3.39 -7.22
C THR A 23 -14.19 -1.94 -6.87
N MET A 24 -14.26 -1.08 -7.89
CA MET A 24 -14.60 0.33 -7.73
C MET A 24 -15.33 0.84 -8.97
N GLY A 25 -16.35 1.69 -8.81
CA GLY A 25 -16.95 2.38 -9.95
C GLY A 25 -15.91 3.19 -10.72
N TYR A 26 -15.77 2.95 -12.02
CA TYR A 26 -14.67 3.51 -12.81
C TYR A 26 -14.84 5.02 -13.02
N LYS A 27 -13.92 5.81 -12.45
CA LYS A 27 -13.87 7.28 -12.56
C LYS A 27 -15.20 7.96 -12.21
N HIS A 28 -15.88 7.45 -11.19
CA HIS A 28 -17.24 7.88 -10.81
C HIS A 28 -17.33 9.36 -10.36
N LYS A 29 -16.39 9.84 -9.55
CA LYS A 29 -16.31 11.24 -9.11
C LYS A 29 -14.85 11.70 -9.03
N GLN A 30 -14.53 12.92 -9.45
CA GLN A 30 -13.19 13.47 -9.24
C GLN A 30 -12.90 13.61 -7.73
N ALA A 31 -11.72 13.17 -7.31
CA ALA A 31 -11.24 13.36 -5.95
C ALA A 31 -10.55 14.73 -5.79
N ASP A 32 -10.42 15.19 -4.55
CA ASP A 32 -9.66 16.41 -4.22
C ASP A 32 -8.16 16.17 -4.49
N LYS A 33 -7.63 16.88 -5.49
CA LYS A 33 -6.23 16.75 -5.92
C LYS A 33 -5.26 17.20 -4.84
N ASP A 34 -5.56 18.27 -4.12
CA ASP A 34 -4.66 18.84 -3.13
C ASP A 34 -4.58 17.92 -1.90
N ALA A 35 -5.72 17.37 -1.48
CA ALA A 35 -5.77 16.37 -0.42
C ALA A 35 -5.00 15.09 -0.78
N VAL A 36 -5.17 14.58 -2.01
CA VAL A 36 -4.45 13.38 -2.48
C VAL A 36 -2.95 13.66 -2.55
N LEU A 37 -2.53 14.81 -3.07
CA LEU A 37 -1.13 15.17 -3.15
C LEU A 37 -0.50 15.36 -1.75
N ALA A 38 -1.24 15.96 -0.80
CA ALA A 38 -0.80 16.07 0.58
C ALA A 38 -0.58 14.70 1.22
N ALA A 39 -1.49 13.75 1.00
CA ALA A 39 -1.34 12.37 1.48
C ALA A 39 -0.12 11.67 0.85
N LEU A 40 0.10 11.79 -0.46
CA LEU A 40 1.26 11.19 -1.13
C LEU A 40 2.61 11.76 -0.66
N LYS A 41 2.63 12.98 -0.13
CA LYS A 41 3.83 13.62 0.45
C LYS A 41 4.12 13.20 1.89
N THR A 42 3.21 12.47 2.54
CA THR A 42 3.45 11.96 3.89
C THR A 42 4.58 10.93 3.90
N PRO A 43 5.36 10.84 4.99
CA PRO A 43 6.41 9.83 5.10
C PRO A 43 5.82 8.42 5.13
N SER A 44 6.51 7.50 4.46
CA SER A 44 6.25 6.06 4.57
C SER A 44 7.28 5.42 5.50
N PHE A 45 6.83 4.45 6.30
CA PHE A 45 7.66 3.76 7.28
C PHE A 45 7.70 2.26 7.01
N LEU A 46 8.88 1.66 7.16
CA LEU A 46 9.12 0.23 6.98
C LEU A 46 9.96 -0.30 8.13
N ILE A 47 9.71 -1.56 8.52
CA ILE A 47 10.61 -2.30 9.40
C ILE A 47 11.56 -3.11 8.52
N LYS A 48 12.82 -2.72 8.49
CA LYS A 48 13.88 -3.39 7.72
C LYS A 48 14.58 -4.40 8.63
N ILE A 49 14.43 -5.68 8.30
CA ILE A 49 15.03 -6.79 9.05
C ILE A 49 15.92 -7.59 8.11
N ILE A 50 17.21 -7.68 8.43
CA ILE A 50 18.17 -8.53 7.71
C ILE A 50 18.86 -9.43 8.73
N PRO A 51 18.76 -10.76 8.60
CA PRO A 51 19.40 -11.68 9.51
C PRO A 51 20.92 -11.72 9.29
N HIS A 52 21.65 -12.03 10.36
CA HIS A 52 23.03 -12.47 10.29
C HIS A 52 23.10 -13.94 9.82
N VAL A 53 24.33 -14.45 9.65
CA VAL A 53 24.56 -15.84 9.18
C VAL A 53 24.10 -16.89 10.20
N ASP A 54 23.98 -16.51 11.47
CA ASP A 54 23.47 -17.34 12.57
C ASP A 54 21.96 -17.14 12.84
N ALA A 55 21.27 -16.44 11.94
CA ALA A 55 19.86 -16.06 12.03
C ALA A 55 19.51 -15.04 13.15
N THR A 56 20.48 -14.52 13.91
CA THR A 56 20.22 -13.36 14.79
C THR A 56 19.99 -12.09 13.94
N PRO A 57 19.25 -11.08 14.42
CA PRO A 57 19.09 -9.84 13.67
C PRO A 57 20.44 -9.13 13.50
N ARG A 58 20.86 -8.87 12.25
CA ARG A 58 22.01 -8.00 11.97
C ARG A 58 21.60 -6.57 11.72
N ILE A 59 20.43 -6.39 11.10
CA ILE A 59 19.75 -5.12 10.92
C ILE A 59 18.33 -5.30 11.42
N CYS A 60 17.88 -4.40 12.29
CA CYS A 60 16.50 -4.26 12.72
C CYS A 60 16.25 -2.75 12.89
N GLU A 61 15.77 -2.12 11.82
CA GLU A 61 15.68 -0.66 11.70
C GLU A 61 14.26 -0.23 11.31
N LEU A 62 13.74 0.83 11.93
CA LEU A 62 12.64 1.60 11.38
C LEU A 62 13.22 2.57 10.35
N VAL A 63 12.82 2.40 9.09
CA VAL A 63 13.25 3.23 7.98
C VAL A 63 12.10 4.15 7.58
N ARG A 64 12.41 5.43 7.35
CA ARG A 64 11.50 6.41 6.75
C ARG A 64 11.94 6.70 5.32
N TYR A 65 11.00 6.84 4.41
CA TYR A 65 11.26 7.34 3.06
C TYR A 65 10.09 8.19 2.55
N TYR A 66 10.32 8.90 1.45
CA TYR A 66 9.34 9.79 0.82
C TYR A 66 9.16 9.45 -0.66
N MET A 67 7.98 9.76 -1.19
CA MET A 67 7.78 9.87 -2.64
C MET A 67 8.18 11.29 -3.07
N GLU A 68 9.02 11.39 -4.09
CA GLU A 68 9.57 12.64 -4.62
C GLU A 68 9.04 12.91 -6.03
N ASP A 69 9.22 14.12 -6.54
CA ASP A 69 8.86 14.53 -7.92
C ASP A 69 7.44 14.15 -8.37
N ILE A 70 6.48 14.22 -7.44
CA ILE A 70 5.12 13.70 -7.66
C ILE A 70 4.38 14.58 -8.67
N GLN A 71 4.00 13.98 -9.80
CA GLN A 71 3.12 14.57 -10.80
C GLN A 71 1.80 13.79 -10.86
N LEU A 72 0.79 14.27 -10.12
CA LEU A 72 -0.55 13.69 -10.11
C LEU A 72 -1.30 14.01 -11.41
N LYS A 73 -1.50 13.01 -12.27
CA LYS A 73 -2.18 13.15 -13.57
C LYS A 73 -3.70 13.13 -13.42
N GLU A 74 -4.22 12.25 -12.57
CA GLU A 74 -5.64 12.13 -12.29
C GLU A 74 -5.92 11.43 -10.95
N CYS A 75 -7.06 11.74 -10.35
CA CYS A 75 -7.55 11.11 -9.11
C CYS A 75 -9.08 11.09 -9.08
N TRP A 76 -9.63 9.95 -8.68
CA TRP A 76 -11.06 9.63 -8.72
C TRP A 76 -11.48 8.84 -7.49
N THR A 77 -12.69 9.06 -7.01
CA THR A 77 -13.33 8.32 -5.92
C THR A 77 -14.69 7.78 -6.35
N GLY A 78 -15.26 6.84 -5.60
CA GLY A 78 -16.53 6.19 -5.93
C GLY A 78 -16.87 5.02 -5.02
N PRO A 79 -18.07 4.42 -5.19
CA PRO A 79 -18.45 3.18 -4.53
C PRO A 79 -17.44 2.07 -4.81
N ALA A 80 -17.13 1.27 -3.79
CA ALA A 80 -16.14 0.20 -3.88
C ALA A 80 -16.48 -0.97 -2.95
N ALA A 81 -15.94 -2.14 -3.28
CA ALA A 81 -15.99 -3.33 -2.44
C ALA A 81 -14.60 -3.97 -2.38
N LEU A 82 -14.32 -4.65 -1.26
CA LEU A 82 -13.07 -5.35 -1.02
C LEU A 82 -13.34 -6.71 -0.36
N GLY A 83 -13.02 -7.79 -1.07
CA GLY A 83 -13.01 -9.15 -0.55
C GLY A 83 -11.60 -9.60 -0.23
N LEU A 84 -11.40 -10.12 0.98
CA LEU A 84 -10.14 -10.72 1.44
C LEU A 84 -10.36 -12.20 1.74
N TYR A 85 -9.46 -13.05 1.25
CA TYR A 85 -9.58 -14.51 1.37
C TYR A 85 -8.39 -15.09 2.14
N PRO A 86 -8.62 -15.97 3.15
CA PRO A 86 -7.54 -16.55 3.92
C PRO A 86 -6.56 -17.33 3.06
N HIS A 87 -5.26 -17.16 3.32
CA HIS A 87 -4.20 -17.85 2.58
C HIS A 87 -2.99 -18.12 3.46
N VAL A 88 -2.53 -19.37 3.55
CA VAL A 88 -1.49 -19.80 4.52
C VAL A 88 -0.18 -19.01 4.47
N MET A 89 0.22 -18.50 3.30
CA MET A 89 1.45 -17.68 3.13
C MET A 89 1.20 -16.20 2.88
N ALA A 90 -0.05 -15.78 2.68
CA ALA A 90 -0.41 -14.41 2.26
C ALA A 90 -1.73 -14.00 2.89
N ASP A 91 -1.84 -14.21 4.20
CA ASP A 91 -3.08 -14.14 4.95
C ASP A 91 -3.49 -12.69 5.27
N VAL A 92 -3.78 -11.93 4.22
CA VAL A 92 -4.27 -10.54 4.34
C VAL A 92 -5.63 -10.48 5.04
N ALA A 93 -6.40 -11.57 5.04
CA ALA A 93 -7.70 -11.67 5.71
C ALA A 93 -7.62 -11.69 7.24
N LYS A 94 -6.41 -11.76 7.83
CA LYS A 94 -6.21 -11.56 9.29
C LYS A 94 -6.64 -10.18 9.77
N LEU A 95 -6.69 -9.20 8.87
CA LEU A 95 -7.30 -7.89 9.10
C LEU A 95 -8.62 -7.84 8.33
N PRO A 96 -9.74 -8.30 8.91
CA PRO A 96 -11.00 -8.43 8.17
C PRO A 96 -11.59 -7.07 7.80
N VAL A 97 -12.22 -7.00 6.63
CA VAL A 97 -12.98 -5.81 6.20
C VAL A 97 -14.30 -5.77 6.99
N LEU A 98 -14.38 -4.85 7.96
CA LEU A 98 -15.63 -4.57 8.68
C LEU A 98 -16.52 -3.62 7.88
N GLU A 99 -15.92 -2.60 7.30
CA GLU A 99 -16.57 -1.63 6.43
C GLU A 99 -15.57 -1.03 5.44
N VAL A 100 -16.05 -0.63 4.26
CA VAL A 100 -15.27 0.15 3.30
C VAL A 100 -15.52 1.63 3.56
N VAL A 101 -14.50 2.32 4.11
CA VAL A 101 -14.61 3.75 4.48
C VAL A 101 -14.44 4.67 3.27
N SER A 102 -13.53 4.33 2.34
CA SER A 102 -13.30 5.12 1.12
C SER A 102 -12.59 4.31 0.05
N ALA A 103 -12.58 4.82 -1.19
CA ALA A 103 -11.80 4.29 -2.30
C ALA A 103 -11.25 5.42 -3.19
N LEU A 104 -10.05 5.20 -3.71
CA LEU A 104 -9.31 6.15 -4.53
C LEU A 104 -8.63 5.42 -5.69
N HIS A 105 -8.87 5.88 -6.91
CA HIS A 105 -8.13 5.52 -8.11
C HIS A 105 -7.34 6.73 -8.58
N LEU A 106 -6.02 6.60 -8.73
CA LEU A 106 -5.16 7.68 -9.22
C LEU A 106 -4.14 7.19 -10.24
N ARG A 107 -3.59 8.14 -10.99
CA ARG A 107 -2.42 7.94 -11.85
C ARG A 107 -1.46 9.10 -11.61
N ALA A 108 -0.21 8.78 -11.33
CA ALA A 108 0.84 9.76 -11.11
C ALA A 108 2.18 9.25 -11.64
N ASP A 109 3.06 10.18 -12.01
CA ASP A 109 4.50 9.89 -12.10
C ASP A 109 5.12 10.32 -10.76
N LEU A 110 6.09 9.56 -10.27
CA LEU A 110 6.78 9.84 -9.01
C LEU A 110 8.15 9.17 -8.98
N THR A 111 9.04 9.69 -8.14
CA THR A 111 10.35 9.10 -7.82
C THR A 111 10.26 8.47 -6.42
N LEU A 112 10.79 7.26 -6.25
CA LEU A 112 10.98 6.67 -4.93
C LEU A 112 12.28 7.20 -4.33
N GLY A 113 12.18 8.07 -3.32
CA GLY A 113 13.34 8.63 -2.63
C GLY A 113 14.11 7.57 -1.83
N MET A 114 15.38 7.83 -1.55
CA MET A 114 16.18 6.98 -0.67
C MET A 114 15.67 7.06 0.77
N GLY A 115 15.73 5.94 1.49
CA GLY A 115 15.32 5.88 2.89
C GLY A 115 16.41 6.32 3.86
N GLU A 116 15.99 6.72 5.06
CA GLU A 116 16.83 7.03 6.21
C GLU A 116 16.41 6.19 7.42
N VAL A 117 17.36 5.81 8.27
CA VAL A 117 17.06 5.11 9.54
C VAL A 117 16.58 6.15 10.55
N VAL A 118 15.37 5.99 11.05
CA VAL A 118 14.78 6.87 12.09
C VAL A 118 14.75 6.22 13.47
N TYR A 119 14.92 4.90 13.54
CA TYR A 119 15.08 4.16 14.78
C TYR A 119 15.87 2.87 14.55
N ASP A 120 16.86 2.58 15.39
CA ASP A 120 17.62 1.32 15.36
C ASP A 120 17.33 0.50 16.62
N TYR A 121 16.57 -0.58 16.46
CA TYR A 121 16.14 -1.47 17.55
C TYR A 121 17.31 -2.25 18.18
N MET A 122 18.48 -2.26 17.55
CA MET A 122 19.66 -2.97 18.05
C MET A 122 20.50 -2.13 19.03
N THR A 123 20.22 -0.83 19.16
CA THR A 123 20.98 0.09 20.01
C THR A 123 20.43 0.21 21.44
N GLU A 124 19.24 -0.33 21.71
CA GLU A 124 18.67 -0.30 23.05
C GLU A 124 19.40 -1.27 24.00
N PRO A 125 19.67 -0.87 25.25
CA PRO A 125 20.14 -1.80 26.27
C PRO A 125 19.06 -2.87 26.50
N LYS A 126 19.48 -4.15 26.43
CA LYS A 126 18.62 -5.31 26.71
C LYS A 126 18.27 -5.42 28.18
#